data_AF-A0A383DJQ1-F1
#
_entry.id   AF-A0A383DJQ1-F1
#
_cell.length_a   1.000
_cell.length_b   1.000
_cell.length_c   1.000
_cell.angle_alpha   90.00
_cell.angle_beta   90.00
_cell.angle_gamma   90.00
#
_symmetry.space_group_name_H-M   'P 1'
#
loop_
_entity.id
_entity.type
_entity.pdbx_description
1 polymer ?
#
loop_
_entity_poly.entity_id
_entity_poly.type
_entity_poly.pdbx_seq_one_letter_code
_entity_poly.pdbx_strand_id
1 'polypeptide(L)'
;MIQKFIISLFVISGLVLADNTTYYVDGTNGSDSNNGTSAAFKTLNKAIGSAVSGDSIIVKAGTYKGSSNRGLYTQGKNLYIKSESGSAQTILDAESENLHFQIY
;
A
#
# COMPACT_ATOMS: atom_id res chain seq x y z
N MET A 1 -51.61 22.40 25.47
CA MET A 1 -50.33 21.94 26.09
C MET A 1 -49.48 21.33 24.98
N ILE A 2 -48.30 21.88 24.71
CA ILE A 2 -47.42 21.50 23.60
C ILE A 2 -46.37 20.51 24.11
N GLN A 3 -46.35 19.30 23.57
CA GLN A 3 -45.32 18.30 23.87
C GLN A 3 -44.15 18.50 22.90
N LYS A 4 -43.03 19.02 23.43
CA LYS A 4 -41.79 19.23 22.68
C LYS A 4 -41.15 17.86 22.39
N PHE A 5 -41.15 17.43 21.13
CA PHE A 5 -40.32 16.31 20.67
C PHE A 5 -38.94 16.85 20.31
N ILE A 6 -37.95 16.57 21.15
CA ILE A 6 -36.54 16.79 20.82
C ILE A 6 -36.10 15.60 19.96
N ILE A 7 -35.87 15.82 18.67
CA ILE A 7 -35.19 14.85 17.81
C ILE A 7 -33.71 14.94 18.16
N SER A 8 -33.21 13.93 18.88
CA SER A 8 -31.78 13.77 19.15
C SER A 8 -31.09 13.45 17.82
N LEU A 9 -30.27 14.37 17.32
CA LEU A 9 -29.45 14.17 16.11
C LEU A 9 -28.34 13.18 16.46
N PHE A 10 -28.54 11.91 16.10
CA PHE A 10 -27.47 10.92 16.14
C PHE A 10 -26.50 11.26 15.00
N VAL A 11 -25.37 11.87 15.34
CA VAL A 11 -24.27 12.08 14.39
C VAL A 11 -23.76 10.69 14.03
N ILE A 12 -24.03 10.23 12.81
CA ILE A 12 -23.38 9.02 12.28
C ILE A 12 -21.91 9.39 12.06
N SER A 13 -21.11 9.21 13.10
CA SER A 13 -19.66 9.28 13.01
C SER A 13 -19.17 8.11 12.14
N GLY A 14 -18.90 8.41 10.88
CA GLY A 14 -18.04 7.61 10.03
C GLY A 14 -18.68 6.36 9.43
N LEU A 15 -19.41 6.53 8.33
CA LEU A 15 -19.31 5.52 7.28
C LEU A 15 -17.98 5.77 6.56
N VAL A 16 -16.92 5.10 7.01
CA VAL A 16 -15.71 4.97 6.20
C VAL A 16 -16.06 3.97 5.11
N LEU A 17 -16.48 4.46 3.94
CA LEU A 17 -16.36 3.67 2.73
C LEU A 17 -14.87 3.37 2.58
N ALA A 18 -14.49 2.09 2.53
CA ALA A 18 -13.11 1.72 2.23
C ALA A 18 -12.81 2.21 0.81
N ASP A 19 -12.24 3.42 0.70
CA ASP A 19 -11.67 3.90 -0.55
C ASP A 19 -10.30 3.24 -0.66
N ASN A 20 -10.20 2.22 -1.51
CA ASN A 20 -8.97 1.47 -1.70
C ASN A 20 -7.89 2.44 -2.18
N THR A 21 -6.92 2.72 -1.33
CA THR A 21 -5.86 3.66 -1.64
C THR A 21 -4.86 3.02 -2.59
N THR A 22 -4.38 3.80 -3.54
CA THR A 22 -3.29 3.38 -4.43
C THR A 22 -1.99 4.01 -3.98
N TYR A 23 -1.05 3.17 -3.58
CA TYR A 23 0.33 3.55 -3.28
C TYR A 23 1.24 3.27 -4.48
N TYR A 24 2.28 4.08 -4.64
CA TYR A 24 3.29 3.96 -5.69
C TYR A 24 4.66 3.68 -5.10
N VAL A 25 5.43 2.83 -5.79
CA VAL A 25 6.82 2.53 -5.48
C VAL A 25 7.68 2.87 -6.69
N ASP A 26 8.71 3.69 -6.49
CA ASP A 26 9.71 4.09 -7.49
C ASP A 26 11.11 3.93 -6.89
N GLY A 27 11.84 2.90 -7.34
CA GLY A 27 13.18 2.60 -6.82
C GLY A 27 14.22 3.67 -7.17
N THR A 28 13.99 4.47 -8.21
CA THR A 28 14.92 5.48 -8.73
C THR A 28 14.68 6.83 -8.08
N ASN A 29 13.43 7.31 -8.10
CA ASN A 29 13.07 8.67 -7.68
C ASN A 29 12.29 8.72 -6.35
N GLY A 30 11.87 7.57 -5.82
CA GLY A 30 11.07 7.50 -4.60
C GLY A 30 11.87 7.72 -3.32
N SER A 31 11.14 7.99 -2.24
CA SER A 31 11.68 8.07 -0.87
C SER A 31 10.68 7.47 0.12
N ASP A 32 11.16 6.71 1.09
CA ASP A 32 10.31 6.14 2.15
C ASP A 32 9.82 7.19 3.17
N SER A 33 10.29 8.43 3.05
CA SER A 33 9.73 9.60 3.74
C SER A 33 8.50 10.20 3.05
N ASN A 34 8.19 9.79 1.82
CA ASN A 34 7.05 10.31 1.07
C ASN A 34 5.72 9.76 1.62
N ASN A 35 4.60 10.27 1.11
CA ASN A 35 3.26 9.77 1.48
C ASN A 35 2.84 8.52 0.71
N GLY A 36 3.57 8.16 -0.36
CA GLY A 36 3.31 7.00 -1.19
C GLY A 36 2.16 7.17 -2.19
N THR A 37 1.40 8.27 -2.17
CA THR A 37 0.24 8.48 -3.07
C THR A 37 0.55 9.52 -4.15
N SER A 38 0.83 10.77 -3.77
CA SER A 38 1.27 11.81 -4.70
C SER A 38 2.78 11.79 -4.94
N ALA A 39 3.55 11.26 -3.99
CA ALA A 39 4.98 11.02 -4.11
C ALA A 39 5.30 9.58 -3.72
N ALA A 40 5.96 8.83 -4.60
CA ALA A 40 6.17 7.40 -4.44
C ALA A 40 7.10 7.05 -3.27
N PHE A 41 6.83 5.93 -2.61
CA PHE A 41 7.81 5.29 -1.74
C PHE A 41 9.01 4.77 -2.54
N LYS A 42 10.13 4.54 -1.87
CA LYS A 42 11.30 3.91 -2.51
C LYS A 42 11.23 2.40 -2.45
N THR A 43 10.65 1.84 -1.38
CA THR A 43 10.71 0.40 -1.11
C THR A 43 9.33 -0.25 -1.01
N LEU A 44 9.28 -1.53 -1.38
CA LEU A 44 8.08 -2.35 -1.28
C LEU A 44 7.67 -2.59 0.17
N ASN A 45 8.62 -2.80 1.07
CA ASN A 45 8.33 -3.00 2.49
C ASN A 45 7.62 -1.75 3.08
N LYS A 46 8.09 -0.54 2.73
CA LYS A 46 7.42 0.68 3.16
C LYS A 46 5.97 0.77 2.65
N ALA A 47 5.76 0.50 1.36
CA ALA A 47 4.42 0.51 0.77
C ALA A 47 3.49 -0.52 1.42
N ILE A 48 3.98 -1.74 1.62
CA ILE A 48 3.24 -2.81 2.33
C ILE A 48 2.93 -2.37 3.76
N GLY A 49 3.87 -1.76 4.49
CA GLY A 49 3.65 -1.27 5.85
C GLY A 49 2.58 -0.19 5.96
N SER A 50 2.48 0.68 4.95
CA SER A 50 1.49 1.77 4.91
C SER A 50 0.11 1.34 4.43
N ALA A 51 0.01 0.36 3.53
CA ALA A 51 -1.24 -0.10 2.97
C ALA A 51 -2.11 -0.87 3.97
N VAL A 52 -3.43 -0.78 3.83
CA VAL A 52 -4.41 -1.65 4.51
C VAL A 52 -5.02 -2.66 3.53
N SER A 53 -5.74 -3.66 4.03
CA SER A 53 -6.42 -4.64 3.18
C SER A 53 -7.37 -3.97 2.19
N GLY A 54 -7.26 -4.34 0.91
CA GLY A 54 -7.98 -3.76 -0.22
C GLY A 54 -7.12 -2.82 -1.07
N ASP A 55 -6.09 -2.21 -0.49
CA ASP A 55 -5.25 -1.23 -1.18
C ASP A 55 -4.44 -1.84 -2.32
N SER A 56 -4.06 -0.97 -3.26
CA SER A 56 -3.18 -1.29 -4.37
C SER A 56 -1.79 -0.71 -4.18
N ILE A 57 -0.77 -1.45 -4.59
CA ILE A 57 0.62 -1.01 -4.65
C ILE A 57 1.08 -1.13 -6.10
N ILE A 58 1.29 0.01 -6.75
CA ILE A 58 1.76 0.12 -8.13
C ILE A 58 3.28 0.34 -8.12
N VAL A 59 3.99 -0.57 -8.76
CA VAL A 59 5.46 -0.62 -8.78
C VAL A 59 5.96 -0.13 -10.12
N LYS A 60 6.66 0.99 -10.16
CA LYS A 60 7.24 1.55 -11.39
C LYS A 60 8.36 0.68 -11.93
N ALA A 61 8.70 0.89 -13.20
CA ALA A 61 9.84 0.26 -13.84
C ALA A 61 11.12 0.44 -12.98
N GLY A 62 11.91 -0.63 -12.88
CA GLY A 62 13.10 -0.67 -12.03
C GLY A 62 13.45 -2.08 -11.58
N THR A 63 14.63 -2.20 -10.97
CA THR A 63 15.08 -3.43 -10.31
C THR A 63 15.15 -3.19 -8.80
N TYR A 64 14.33 -3.93 -8.05
CA TYR A 64 14.16 -3.74 -6.61
C TYR A 64 14.96 -4.79 -5.84
N LYS A 65 16.04 -4.34 -5.21
CA LYS A 65 17.03 -5.12 -4.44
C LYS A 65 17.10 -4.66 -2.99
N GLY A 66 17.87 -5.35 -2.16
CA GLY A 66 18.10 -4.98 -0.76
C GLY A 66 17.03 -5.50 0.20
N SER A 67 17.32 -5.41 1.48
CA SER A 67 16.50 -6.01 2.56
C SER A 67 15.07 -5.47 2.62
N SER A 68 14.86 -4.23 2.18
CA SER A 68 13.52 -3.62 2.13
C SER A 68 12.70 -4.02 0.89
N ASN A 69 13.24 -4.85 0.00
CA ASN A 69 12.57 -5.33 -1.20
C ASN A 69 12.59 -6.88 -1.34
N ARG A 70 13.02 -7.60 -0.30
CA ARG A 70 12.99 -9.06 -0.22
C ARG A 70 12.43 -9.50 1.14
N GLY A 71 12.01 -10.76 1.26
CA GLY A 71 11.37 -11.27 2.47
C GLY A 71 10.07 -10.51 2.80
N LEU A 72 9.34 -10.10 1.76
CA LEU A 72 8.17 -9.24 1.90
C LEU A 72 7.00 -10.03 2.50
N TYR A 73 6.48 -9.56 3.63
CA TYR A 73 5.31 -10.13 4.30
C TYR A 73 4.14 -9.16 4.23
N THR A 74 3.00 -9.59 3.68
CA THR A 74 1.80 -8.74 3.57
C THR A 74 1.08 -8.54 4.90
N GLN A 75 1.52 -9.17 5.99
CA GLN A 75 0.94 -9.04 7.33
C GLN A 75 -0.53 -9.49 7.38
N GLY A 76 -0.87 -10.53 6.62
CA GLY A 76 -2.25 -11.03 6.49
C GLY A 76 -3.18 -10.10 5.70
N LYS A 77 -2.65 -9.03 5.09
CA LYS A 77 -3.45 -8.08 4.31
C LYS A 77 -3.69 -8.59 2.91
N ASN A 78 -4.92 -8.42 2.43
CA ASN A 78 -5.27 -8.66 1.03
C ASN A 78 -4.86 -7.43 0.20
N LEU A 79 -3.66 -7.44 -0.38
CA LEU A 79 -3.10 -6.31 -1.14
C LEU A 79 -3.02 -6.63 -2.62
N TYR A 80 -3.28 -5.64 -3.47
CA TYR A 80 -3.06 -5.77 -4.91
C TYR A 80 -1.72 -5.17 -5.31
N ILE A 81 -0.69 -6.00 -5.50
CA ILE A 81 0.65 -5.53 -5.89
C ILE A 81 0.85 -5.78 -7.38
N LYS A 82 1.10 -4.72 -8.16
CA LYS A 82 1.18 -4.78 -9.63
C LYS A 82 2.27 -3.87 -10.18
N SER A 83 2.98 -4.34 -11.21
CA SER A 83 3.87 -3.49 -12.02
C SER A 83 3.10 -2.46 -12.85
N GLU A 84 3.56 -1.22 -12.89
CA GLU A 84 3.04 -0.19 -13.79
C GLU A 84 3.35 -0.50 -15.27
N SER A 85 4.59 -0.93 -15.55
CA SER A 85 5.13 -1.07 -16.92
C SER A 85 5.30 -2.51 -17.40
N GLY A 86 4.82 -3.49 -16.63
CA GLY A 86 4.92 -4.93 -16.94
C GLY A 86 6.24 -5.58 -16.51
N SER A 87 6.28 -6.91 -16.59
CA SER A 87 7.39 -7.74 -16.09
C SER A 87 8.72 -7.52 -16.82
N ALA A 88 8.69 -7.10 -18.08
CA ALA A 88 9.91 -6.81 -18.84
C ALA A 88 10.68 -5.60 -18.29
N GLN A 89 10.02 -4.73 -17.50
CA GLN A 89 10.59 -3.47 -17.00
C GLN A 89 10.61 -3.37 -15.47
N THR A 90 9.90 -4.26 -14.78
CA THR A 90 9.84 -4.29 -13.31
C THR A 90 10.35 -5.66 -12.82
N ILE A 91 11.53 -5.64 -12.20
CA ILE A 91 12.20 -6.83 -11.68
C ILE A 91 12.26 -6.73 -10.16
N LEU A 92 11.69 -7.72 -9.47
CA LEU A 92 11.98 -7.94 -8.06
C LEU A 92 13.17 -8.89 -7.99
N ASP A 93 14.24 -8.49 -7.32
CA ASP A 93 15.48 -9.27 -7.24
C ASP A 93 15.83 -9.49 -5.76
N ALA A 94 15.67 -10.74 -5.31
CA ALA A 94 15.96 -11.15 -3.94
C ALA A 94 17.45 -11.45 -3.72
N GLU A 95 18.28 -11.31 -4.76
CA GLU A 95 19.74 -11.40 -4.71
C GLU A 95 20.27 -12.78 -4.29
N SER A 96 19.44 -13.83 -4.38
CA SER A 96 19.73 -15.18 -3.83
C SER A 96 19.88 -15.23 -2.31
N GLU A 97 19.41 -14.20 -1.60
CA GLU A 97 19.59 -14.07 -0.14
C GLU A 97 18.35 -14.51 0.65
N ASN A 98 17.15 -14.52 0.04
CA ASN A 98 15.88 -14.88 0.70
C ASN A 98 14.77 -15.19 -0.33
N LEU A 99 13.60 -15.60 0.13
CA LEU A 99 12.35 -15.55 -0.62
C LEU A 99 11.98 -14.10 -0.96
N HIS A 100 11.33 -13.88 -2.10
CA HIS A 100 10.74 -12.57 -2.42
C HIS A 100 9.58 -12.25 -1.49
N PHE A 101 8.62 -13.17 -1.39
CA PHE A 101 7.43 -13.05 -0.56
C PHE A 101 7.36 -14.19 0.44
N GLN A 102 6.99 -13.86 1.66
CA GLN A 102 6.61 -14.80 2.70
C GLN A 102 5.09 -14.66 2.86
N ILE A 103 4.33 -15.68 2.42
CA ILE A 103 2.87 -15.71 2.49
C ILE A 103 2.50 -16.97 3.26
N TYR A 104 1.80 -16.82 4.38
CA TYR A 104 1.36 -17.89 5.27
C TYR A 104 -0.14 -17.76 5.54
#